data_AF-A0A7J4F9P1-F1
#
_entry.id   AF-A0A7J4F9P1-F1
#
_cell.length_a   1.000
_cell.length_b   1.000
_cell.length_c   1.000
_cell.angle_alpha   90.00
_cell.angle_beta   90.00
_cell.angle_gamma   90.00
#
_symmetry.space_group_name_H-M   'P 1'
#
loop_
_entity.id
_entity.type
_entity.pdbx_description
1 polymer ?
#
loop_
_entity_poly.entity_id
_entity_poly.type
_entity_poly.pdbx_seq_one_letter_code
_entity_poly.pdbx_strand_id
1 'polypeptide(L)'
;MRVLCDRMLGRLARWLRLMGVDSIYPREVDDGVLVRMAREQGRVLLTRDRGLAERLGANGLYIPEHGIDGQMAAFVRAFGM
;
A
#
# COMPACT_ATOMS: atom_id res chain seq x y z
N MET A 1 -12.44 -0.23 -2.30
CA MET A 1 -11.22 -0.75 -1.63
C MET A 1 -10.50 0.41 -0.94
N ARG A 2 -9.91 0.16 0.24
CA ARG A 2 -9.15 1.17 1.00
C ARG A 2 -7.71 0.70 1.16
N VAL A 3 -6.76 1.53 0.78
CA VAL A 3 -5.33 1.20 0.87
C VAL A 3 -4.57 2.21 1.71
N LEU A 4 -3.47 1.72 2.26
CA LEU A 4 -2.46 2.48 2.97
C LEU A 4 -1.15 2.27 2.22
N CYS A 5 -0.43 3.33 1.86
CA CYS A 5 0.86 3.20 1.20
C CYS A 5 1.97 3.58 2.18
N ASP A 6 3.01 2.76 2.26
CA ASP A 6 4.22 3.13 2.99
C ASP A 6 5.01 4.25 2.28
N ARG A 7 6.08 4.71 2.93
CA ARG A 7 6.99 5.76 2.42
C ARG A 7 7.59 5.47 1.02
N MET A 8 7.64 4.20 0.60
CA MET A 8 8.23 3.79 -0.68
C MET A 8 7.25 3.87 -1.85
N LEU A 9 5.95 3.99 -1.56
CA LEU A 9 4.88 3.99 -2.55
C LEU A 9 4.12 5.32 -2.60
N GLY A 10 4.73 6.43 -2.18
CA GLY A 10 4.07 7.74 -2.19
C GLY A 10 3.61 8.21 -3.58
N ARG A 11 4.37 7.90 -4.64
CA ARG A 11 3.95 8.19 -6.02
C ARG A 11 2.74 7.36 -6.43
N LEU A 12 2.72 6.07 -6.09
CA LEU A 12 1.58 5.19 -6.32
C LEU A 12 0.35 5.71 -5.56
N ALA A 13 0.48 6.05 -4.28
CA ALA A 13 -0.62 6.57 -3.47
C ALA A 13 -1.31 7.77 -4.12
N ARG A 14 -0.53 8.70 -4.71
CA ARG A 14 -1.05 9.85 -5.45
C ARG A 14 -1.84 9.44 -6.68
N TRP A 15 -1.32 8.53 -7.50
CA TRP A 15 -2.01 8.04 -8.68
C TRP A 15 -3.30 7.30 -8.33
N LEU A 16 -3.25 6.42 -7.32
CA LEU A 16 -4.43 5.72 -6.82
C LEU A 16 -5.54 6.69 -6.40
N ARG A 17 -5.18 7.78 -5.72
CA ARG A 17 -6.14 8.83 -5.33
C ARG A 17 -6.76 9.53 -6.54
N LEU A 18 -5.95 9.85 -7.56
CA LEU A 18 -6.44 10.47 -8.79
C LEU A 18 -7.41 9.57 -9.56
N MET A 19 -7.24 8.25 -9.45
CA MET A 19 -8.14 7.25 -10.04
C MET A 19 -9.35 6.92 -9.14
N GLY A 20 -9.54 7.63 -8.02
CA GLY A 20 -10.69 7.46 -7.14
C GLY A 20 -10.56 6.33 -6.10
N VAL A 21 -9.38 5.73 -5.93
CA VAL A 21 -9.12 4.77 -4.85
C VAL A 21 -8.92 5.52 -3.52
N ASP A 22 -9.57 5.08 -2.45
CA ASP A 22 -9.32 5.57 -1.08
C ASP A 22 -7.91 5.14 -0.63
N SER A 23 -6.91 5.97 -0.95
CA SER A 23 -5.52 5.78 -0.57
C SER A 23 -5.10 6.79 0.50
N ILE A 24 -4.46 6.29 1.57
CA ILE A 24 -3.76 7.12 2.56
C ILE A 24 -2.25 6.89 2.44
N TYR A 25 -1.49 7.97 2.62
CA TYR A 25 -0.03 7.96 2.66
C TYR A 25 0.40 8.82 3.86
N PRO A 26 0.55 8.23 5.05
CA PRO A 26 1.02 8.95 6.22
C PRO A 26 2.52 9.20 6.10
N ARG A 27 2.91 10.45 6.33
CA ARG A 27 4.32 10.85 6.34
C ARG A 27 4.92 10.55 7.71
N GLU A 28 6.18 10.11 7.71
CA GLU A 28 7.01 10.00 8.93
C GLU A 28 6.41 9.15 10.06
N VAL A 29 5.72 8.06 9.69
CA VAL A 29 5.25 7.05 10.65
C VAL A 29 6.13 5.81 10.58
N ASP A 30 6.32 5.15 11.73
CA ASP A 30 7.00 3.87 11.78
C ASP A 30 6.10 2.71 11.32
N ASP A 31 6.73 1.56 11.06
CA ASP A 31 6.05 0.35 10.60
C ASP A 31 4.98 -0.16 11.59
N GLY A 32 5.19 0.02 12.90
CA GLY A 32 4.21 -0.35 13.92
C GLY A 32 2.93 0.48 13.80
N VAL A 33 3.06 1.78 13.58
CA VAL A 33 1.94 2.68 13.31
C VAL A 33 1.24 2.31 12.01
N LEU A 34 1.97 2.00 10.94
CA LEU A 34 1.38 1.55 9.67
C LEU A 34 0.56 0.27 9.85
N VAL A 35 1.10 -0.73 10.57
CA VAL A 35 0.42 -1.99 10.87
C VAL A 35 -0.86 -1.73 11.67
N ARG A 36 -0.78 -0.89 12.70
CA ARG A 36 -1.93 -0.53 13.53
C ARG A 36 -3.02 0.16 12.69
N MET A 37 -2.67 1.17 11.92
CA MET A 37 -3.60 1.89 11.04
C MET A 37 -4.25 0.95 10.01
N ALA A 38 -3.48 0.05 9.40
CA ALA A 38 -4.00 -0.91 8.43
C ALA A 38 -5.06 -1.83 9.08
N ARG A 39 -4.79 -2.34 10.28
CA ARG A 39 -5.71 -3.22 11.02
C ARG A 39 -6.95 -2.48 11.51
N GLU A 40 -6.77 -1.36 12.22
CA GLU A 40 -7.88 -0.60 12.82
C GLU A 40 -8.83 -0.03 11.77
N GLN A 41 -8.30 0.38 10.62
CA GLN A 41 -9.10 0.99 9.55
C GLN A 41 -9.55 -0.01 8.48
N GLY A 42 -9.18 -1.29 8.60
CA GLY A 42 -9.47 -2.32 7.59
C GLY A 42 -8.88 -1.98 6.22
N ARG A 43 -7.66 -1.43 6.18
CA ARG A 43 -6.95 -1.06 4.95
C ARG A 43 -5.94 -2.15 4.57
N VAL A 44 -5.69 -2.30 3.27
CA VAL A 44 -4.55 -3.08 2.78
C VAL A 44 -3.32 -2.17 2.71
N LEU A 45 -2.26 -2.52 3.44
CA LEU A 45 -0.96 -1.85 3.34
C LEU A 45 -0.26 -2.32 2.06
N LEU A 46 -0.01 -1.38 1.17
CA LEU A 46 0.90 -1.53 0.06
C LEU A 46 2.30 -1.17 0.55
N THR A 47 3.25 -2.06 0.36
CA THR A 47 4.65 -1.84 0.75
C THR A 47 5.60 -2.57 -0.18
N ARG A 48 6.81 -2.04 -0.32
CA ARG A 48 7.93 -2.76 -0.97
C ARG A 48 8.83 -3.48 0.04
N ASP A 49 8.42 -3.52 1.31
CA ASP A 49 9.06 -4.32 2.35
C ASP A 49 8.29 -5.63 2.49
N ARG A 50 8.97 -6.73 2.16
CA ARG A 50 8.37 -8.06 2.21
C ARG A 50 8.02 -8.48 3.64
N GLY A 51 8.88 -8.19 4.61
CA GLY A 51 8.66 -8.55 6.01
C GLY A 51 7.47 -7.78 6.60
N LEU A 52 7.30 -6.51 6.20
CA LEU A 52 6.15 -5.72 6.61
C LEU A 52 4.83 -6.23 6.01
N ALA A 53 4.84 -6.62 4.73
CA ALA A 53 3.68 -7.24 4.09
C ALA A 53 3.32 -8.58 4.76
N GLU A 54 4.31 -9.44 5.02
CA GLU A 54 4.11 -10.73 5.70
C GLU A 54 3.56 -10.55 7.12
N ARG A 55 4.02 -9.54 7.86
CA ARG A 55 3.51 -9.20 9.21
C ARG A 55 2.02 -8.83 9.22
N LEU A 56 1.50 -8.32 8.11
CA LEU A 56 0.09 -7.95 7.97
C LEU A 56 -0.79 -9.06 7.38
N GLY A 57 -0.19 -10.10 6.80
CA GLY A 57 -0.93 -11.21 6.20
C GLY A 57 -1.94 -10.71 5.15
N ALA A 58 -3.22 -11.01 5.35
CA ALA A 58 -4.30 -10.59 4.44
C ALA A 58 -4.44 -9.06 4.29
N ASN A 59 -3.93 -8.28 5.25
CA ASN A 59 -3.93 -6.82 5.19
C ASN A 59 -2.65 -6.24 4.57
N GLY A 60 -1.74 -7.06 4.06
CA GLY A 60 -0.48 -6.63 3.46
C GLY A 60 -0.37 -7.08 2.01
N LEU A 61 0.02 -6.17 1.13
CA LEU A 61 0.36 -6.47 -0.25
C LEU A 61 1.79 -6.01 -0.56
N TYR A 62 2.64 -6.98 -0.90
CA TYR A 62 3.99 -6.75 -1.34
C TYR A 62 4.03 -6.31 -2.81
N ILE A 63 4.64 -5.15 -3.07
CA ILE A 63 4.85 -4.57 -4.40
C ILE A 63 6.36 -4.53 -4.67
N PRO A 64 6.97 -5.54 -5.31
CA PRO A 64 8.41 -5.58 -5.53
C PRO A 64 8.92 -4.46 -6.47
N GLU A 65 8.04 -3.87 -7.27
CA GLU A 65 8.40 -2.99 -8.38
C GLU A 65 8.89 -1.61 -7.90
N HIS A 66 9.99 -1.14 -8.49
CA HIS A 66 10.56 0.19 -8.18
C HIS A 66 9.91 1.32 -9.00
N GLY A 67 9.50 1.03 -10.24
CA GLY A 67 8.91 1.99 -11.16
C GLY A 67 7.40 2.10 -10.99
N ILE A 68 6.84 3.29 -11.27
CA ILE A 68 5.41 3.54 -11.07
C ILE A 68 4.52 2.67 -11.96
N ASP A 69 4.93 2.40 -13.20
CA ASP A 69 4.16 1.57 -14.13
C ASP A 69 4.10 0.13 -13.63
N GLY A 70 5.22 -0.39 -13.13
CA GLY A 70 5.29 -1.72 -12.51
C GLY A 70 4.47 -1.80 -11.21
N GLN A 71 4.56 -0.78 -10.35
CA GLN A 71 3.77 -0.69 -9.12
C GLN A 71 2.27 -0.66 -9.41
N MET A 72 1.87 0.08 -10.45
CA MET A 72 0.49 0.15 -10.91
C MET A 72 0.02 -1.21 -11.44
N ALA A 73 0.80 -1.84 -12.31
CA ALA A 73 0.48 -3.15 -12.86
C ALA A 73 0.35 -4.21 -11.75
N ALA A 74 1.22 -4.17 -10.74
CA ALA A 74 1.14 -5.07 -9.58
C ALA A 74 -0.13 -4.84 -8.75
N PHE A 75 -0.49 -3.58 -8.51
CA PHE A 75 -1.73 -3.23 -7.82
C PHE A 75 -2.97 -3.72 -8.59
N VAL A 76 -3.04 -3.43 -9.89
CA VAL A 76 -4.15 -3.83 -10.77
C VAL A 76 -4.30 -5.36 -10.79
N ARG A 77 -3.19 -6.09 -10.95
CA ARG A 77 -3.15 -7.55 -10.91
C ARG A 77 -3.65 -8.13 -9.58
N ALA A 78 -3.32 -7.48 -8.46
CA ALA A 78 -3.72 -7.95 -7.13
C ALA A 78 -5.19 -7.70 -6.80
N PHE A 79 -5.81 -6.68 -7.41
CA PHE A 79 -7.17 -6.26 -7.08
C PHE A 79 -8.19 -6.44 -8.21
N GLY A 80 -7.77 -7.00 -9.35
CA GLY A 80 -8.65 -7.35 -10.46
C GLY A 80 -9.29 -6.16 -11.16
N MET A 81 -8.53 -5.06 -11.33
CA MET A 81 -8.96 -3.87 -12.07
C MET A 81 -8.57 -3.92 -13.54
#